data_AF-A0A955KHV4-F1
#
_entry.id   AF-A0A955KHV4-F1
#
_cell.length_a   1.000
_cell.length_b   1.000
_cell.length_c   1.000
_cell.angle_alpha   90.00
_cell.angle_beta   90.00
_cell.angle_gamma   90.00
#
_symmetry.space_group_name_H-M   'P 1'
#
loop_
_entity.id
_entity.type
_entity.pdbx_description
1 polymer ?
#
loop_
_entity_poly.entity_id
_entity_poly.type
_entity_poly.pdbx_seq_one_letter_code
_entity_poly.pdbx_strand_id
1 'polypeptide(L)'
;EAFVATRGARKGLIDTALKTADSGYLTRRLVDVSQDVFTVEDDGDADEGFTIYRSESEDTMIEFANRLNGRYTAKEVPGHIGADELITREVADAIEADEKVENVTIKSVLSTKNLHGIPRKSYGIDMASGALVATAQPVGVIAAQSVGEPGTQLTLRTFHAGGVAGGDITQGLPRVEELFEARTPKGQAYVTEVTGTVDLWEDGKKYVVQVTPDKGHTEKYPLEERKAAIKDGAHVKAGDVLASGEKGTKPLVAAFDGFAEVKKSSIVLSATSMTPVRYEIPGNTQLVVRPGDHVVAGDRLTIGSLNLHDLMRLKGVEATQRYIINEVLRIYAAQGQDVADKHLEIIVRQMFSRVQVEDPGDSEFVIGDIVGKAAVVEANSILESQGK
;
A
#
# COMPACT_ATOMS: atom_id res chain seq x y z
N GLU A 1 25.04 38.24 26.78
CA GLU A 1 25.09 36.88 26.19
C GLU A 1 24.25 35.86 26.95
N ALA A 2 24.44 35.67 28.27
CA ALA A 2 23.66 34.71 29.06
C ALA A 2 22.13 34.86 28.94
N PHE A 3 21.60 36.09 28.96
CA PHE A 3 20.16 36.35 28.78
C PHE A 3 19.62 36.02 27.37
N VAL A 4 20.47 36.03 26.35
CA VAL A 4 20.07 35.63 24.99
C VAL A 4 20.02 34.10 24.90
N ALA A 5 20.97 33.42 25.52
CA ALA A 5 21.03 31.96 25.58
C ALA A 5 19.83 31.35 26.34
N THR A 6 19.29 32.02 27.37
CA THR A 6 18.14 31.51 28.14
C THR A 6 16.85 31.40 27.32
N ARG A 7 16.69 32.21 26.25
CA ARG A 7 15.51 32.11 25.37
C ARG A 7 15.48 30.78 24.62
N GLY A 8 16.63 30.37 24.07
CA GLY A 8 16.78 29.08 23.38
C GLY A 8 16.60 27.92 24.34
N ALA A 9 17.23 27.97 25.52
CA ALA A 9 17.10 26.93 26.54
C ALA A 9 15.66 26.78 27.06
N ARG A 10 14.96 27.89 27.31
CA ARG A 10 13.55 27.88 27.73
C ARG A 10 12.64 27.29 26.66
N LYS A 11 12.85 27.67 25.39
CA LYS A 11 12.09 27.09 24.26
C LYS A 11 12.32 25.57 24.18
N GLY A 12 13.58 25.12 24.27
CA GLY A 12 13.91 23.70 24.25
C GLY A 12 13.23 22.90 25.36
N LEU A 13 13.22 23.42 26.59
CA LEU A 13 12.51 22.79 27.72
C LEU A 13 10.99 22.72 27.52
N ILE A 14 10.38 23.80 27.02
CA ILE A 14 8.93 23.84 26.72
C ILE A 14 8.59 22.84 25.60
N ASP A 15 9.35 22.86 24.50
CA ASP A 15 9.14 21.96 23.37
C ASP A 15 9.34 20.49 23.80
N THR A 16 10.30 20.21 24.68
CA THR A 16 10.53 18.87 25.23
C THR A 16 9.33 18.41 26.06
N ALA A 17 8.83 19.26 26.96
CA ALA A 17 7.70 18.93 27.82
C ALA A 17 6.40 18.71 27.02
N LEU A 18 6.09 19.59 26.07
CA LEU A 18 4.91 19.47 25.22
C LEU A 18 4.95 18.19 24.38
N LYS A 19 6.06 17.96 23.67
CA LYS A 19 6.12 16.83 22.76
C LYS A 19 6.24 15.47 23.45
N THR A 20 6.71 15.43 24.69
CA THR A 20 6.65 14.20 25.51
C THR A 20 5.21 13.77 25.76
N ALA A 21 4.30 14.74 25.98
CA ALA A 21 2.88 14.46 26.15
C ALA A 21 2.25 13.93 24.85
N ASP A 22 2.60 14.51 23.70
CA ASP A 22 2.10 14.07 22.39
C ASP A 22 2.52 12.62 22.09
N SER A 23 3.78 12.28 22.31
CA SER A 23 4.25 10.90 22.14
C SER A 23 3.55 9.92 23.07
N GLY A 24 3.36 10.28 24.34
CA GLY A 24 2.63 9.42 25.29
C GLY A 24 1.17 9.21 24.87
N TYR A 25 0.54 10.25 24.30
CA TYR A 25 -0.81 10.16 23.75
C TYR A 25 -0.88 9.26 22.51
N LEU A 26 0.10 9.34 21.60
CA LEU A 26 0.20 8.42 20.46
C LEU A 26 0.30 6.97 20.94
N THR A 27 1.22 6.65 21.86
CA THR A 27 1.38 5.30 22.40
C THR A 27 0.08 4.76 22.98
N ARG A 28 -0.64 5.59 23.77
CA ARG A 28 -1.94 5.20 24.33
C ARG A 28 -2.94 4.83 23.23
N ARG A 29 -3.05 5.64 22.19
CA ARG A 29 -3.98 5.37 21.07
C ARG A 29 -3.61 4.10 20.31
N LEU A 30 -2.32 3.86 20.07
CA LEU A 30 -1.85 2.63 19.44
C LEU A 30 -2.24 1.40 20.27
N VAL A 31 -2.10 1.47 21.59
CA VAL A 31 -2.53 0.39 22.50
C VAL A 31 -4.04 0.20 22.45
N ASP A 32 -4.82 1.27 22.54
CA ASP A 32 -6.30 1.22 22.52
C ASP A 32 -6.82 0.52 21.24
N VAL A 33 -6.13 0.69 20.10
CA VAL A 33 -6.48 0.12 18.80
C VAL A 33 -5.99 -1.33 18.60
N SER A 34 -4.97 -1.78 19.34
CA SER A 34 -4.33 -3.08 19.09
C SER A 34 -4.30 -4.03 20.30
N GLN A 35 -4.87 -3.63 21.43
CA GLN A 35 -4.87 -4.43 22.67
C GLN A 35 -5.54 -5.81 22.55
N ASP A 36 -6.42 -6.00 21.57
CA ASP A 36 -7.13 -7.26 21.31
C ASP A 36 -6.43 -8.17 20.28
N VAL A 37 -5.23 -7.80 19.83
CA VAL A 37 -4.46 -8.56 18.84
C VAL A 37 -3.51 -9.56 19.51
N PHE A 38 -3.85 -10.84 19.39
CA PHE A 38 -3.07 -11.96 19.91
C PHE A 38 -2.59 -12.89 18.79
N THR A 39 -1.53 -13.64 19.06
CA THR A 39 -1.15 -14.76 18.21
C THR A 39 -2.08 -15.95 18.41
N VAL A 40 -2.38 -16.64 17.32
CA VAL A 40 -3.21 -17.86 17.30
C VAL A 40 -2.42 -19.00 16.69
N GLU A 41 -2.91 -20.23 16.85
CA GLU A 41 -2.32 -21.39 16.17
C GLU A 41 -2.41 -21.24 14.65
N ASP A 42 -1.46 -21.87 13.93
CA ASP A 42 -1.50 -21.87 12.47
C ASP A 42 -2.66 -22.77 12.01
N ASP A 43 -3.62 -22.19 11.27
CA ASP A 43 -4.86 -22.84 10.82
C ASP A 43 -4.70 -23.65 9.53
N GLY A 44 -3.50 -23.67 8.94
CA GLY A 44 -3.19 -24.40 7.71
C GLY A 44 -3.69 -23.70 6.44
N ASP A 45 -4.30 -22.51 6.56
CA ASP A 45 -4.69 -21.72 5.40
C ASP A 45 -3.46 -21.20 4.65
N ALA A 46 -3.54 -21.27 3.33
CA ALA A 46 -2.49 -20.76 2.47
C ALA A 46 -2.45 -19.22 2.56
N ASP A 47 -1.38 -18.72 3.17
CA ASP A 47 -1.00 -17.31 3.15
C ASP A 47 -0.42 -16.96 1.76
N GLU A 48 -1.10 -16.08 1.01
CA GLU A 48 -0.66 -15.64 -0.33
C GLU A 48 0.66 -14.87 -0.27
N GLY A 49 0.99 -14.36 0.91
CA GLY A 49 2.21 -13.66 1.23
C GLY A 49 2.20 -12.19 0.85
N PHE A 50 3.09 -11.43 1.49
CA PHE A 50 3.38 -10.03 1.21
C PHE A 50 4.76 -9.95 0.57
N THR A 51 4.87 -9.27 -0.57
CA THR A 51 6.13 -9.19 -1.31
C THR A 51 6.94 -7.99 -0.83
N ILE A 52 8.16 -8.24 -0.34
CA ILE A 52 9.13 -7.21 0.00
C ILE A 52 10.06 -7.03 -1.18
N TYR A 53 10.20 -5.79 -1.65
CA TYR A 53 11.04 -5.44 -2.79
C TYR A 53 12.34 -4.80 -2.30
N ARG A 54 13.46 -5.13 -2.95
CA ARG A 54 14.78 -4.56 -2.64
C ARG A 54 14.82 -3.05 -2.85
N SER A 55 14.08 -2.52 -3.82
CA SER A 55 13.97 -1.07 -4.05
C SER A 55 13.41 -0.32 -2.83
N GLU A 56 12.56 -0.95 -2.02
CA GLU A 56 12.04 -0.33 -0.80
C GLU A 56 13.11 -0.23 0.30
N SER A 57 14.08 -1.14 0.30
CA SER A 57 15.24 -1.07 1.21
C SER A 57 16.14 0.11 0.89
N GLU A 58 16.26 0.48 -0.39
CA GLU A 58 16.97 1.69 -0.83
C GLU A 58 16.26 2.96 -0.33
N ASP A 59 14.92 2.99 -0.41
CA ASP A 59 14.11 4.13 0.03
C ASP A 59 14.10 4.32 1.56
N THR A 60 14.08 3.21 2.30
CA THR A 60 13.99 3.20 3.77
C THR A 60 15.36 3.30 4.45
N MET A 61 16.45 3.05 3.71
CA MET A 61 17.82 2.91 4.24
C MET A 61 17.98 1.73 5.22
N ILE A 62 17.14 0.70 5.09
CA ILE A 62 17.18 -0.53 5.89
C ILE A 62 17.60 -1.67 4.98
N GLU A 63 18.63 -2.43 5.38
CA GLU A 63 19.13 -3.58 4.61
C GLU A 63 18.01 -4.60 4.32
N PHE A 64 18.03 -5.19 3.13
CA PHE A 64 17.00 -6.15 2.71
C PHE A 64 17.04 -7.41 3.58
N ALA A 65 18.23 -7.88 3.97
CA ALA A 65 18.40 -8.95 4.96
C ALA A 65 17.70 -8.68 6.30
N ASN A 66 17.76 -7.45 6.82
CA ASN A 66 17.17 -7.10 8.12
C ASN A 66 15.64 -7.21 8.09
N ARG A 67 15.02 -6.89 6.95
CA ARG A 67 13.57 -6.98 6.76
C ARG A 67 13.09 -8.43 6.63
N LEU A 68 13.94 -9.31 6.08
CA LEU A 68 13.62 -10.72 5.85
C LEU A 68 13.91 -11.62 7.06
N ASN A 69 14.94 -11.31 7.84
CA ASN A 69 15.38 -12.15 8.95
C ASN A 69 14.25 -12.39 9.98
N GLY A 70 14.04 -13.66 10.31
CA GLY A 70 13.02 -14.09 11.27
C GLY A 70 11.60 -14.15 10.71
N ARG A 71 11.43 -14.07 9.38
CA ARG A 71 10.16 -14.29 8.66
C ARG A 71 10.09 -15.67 8.04
N TYR A 72 8.88 -16.14 7.74
CA TYR A 72 8.67 -17.33 6.93
C TYR A 72 8.44 -16.94 5.48
N THR A 73 8.92 -17.76 4.53
CA THR A 73 8.62 -17.58 3.11
C THR A 73 7.20 -18.03 2.78
N ALA A 74 6.49 -17.25 1.96
CA ALA A 74 5.23 -17.69 1.37
C ALA A 74 5.45 -18.43 0.04
N LYS A 75 6.46 -18.00 -0.73
CA LYS A 75 6.90 -18.62 -1.98
C LYS A 75 8.38 -18.98 -1.89
N GLU A 76 8.77 -20.03 -2.62
CA GLU A 76 10.18 -20.43 -2.73
C GLU A 76 11.01 -19.27 -3.32
N VAL A 77 12.21 -19.09 -2.76
CA VAL A 77 13.23 -18.18 -3.31
C VAL A 77 14.27 -19.06 -4.01
N PRO A 78 14.29 -19.10 -5.35
CA PRO A 78 15.12 -20.04 -6.10
C PRO A 78 16.59 -19.96 -5.71
N GLY A 79 17.16 -21.08 -5.30
CA GLY A 79 18.57 -21.20 -4.94
C GLY A 79 18.93 -20.81 -3.50
N HIS A 80 17.97 -20.33 -2.71
CA HIS A 80 18.21 -19.89 -1.33
C HIS A 80 17.39 -20.65 -0.28
N ILE A 81 16.06 -20.69 -0.44
CA ILE A 81 15.16 -21.24 0.60
C ILE A 81 13.82 -21.72 0.00
N GLY A 82 13.27 -22.80 0.56
CA GLY A 82 11.97 -23.36 0.15
C GLY A 82 10.78 -22.48 0.53
N ALA A 83 9.58 -22.88 0.13
CA ALA A 83 8.34 -22.26 0.59
C ALA A 83 7.99 -22.73 2.02
N ASP A 84 7.40 -21.85 2.84
CA ASP A 84 7.03 -22.12 4.24
C ASP A 84 8.21 -22.43 5.18
N GLU A 85 9.39 -21.88 4.88
CA GLU A 85 10.60 -22.06 5.67
C GLU A 85 11.02 -20.76 6.35
N LEU A 86 11.66 -20.89 7.51
CA LEU A 86 12.16 -19.76 8.30
C LEU A 86 13.41 -19.17 7.66
N ILE A 87 13.37 -17.88 7.33
CA ILE A 87 14.54 -17.12 6.90
C ILE A 87 15.39 -16.81 8.14
N THR A 88 16.48 -17.56 8.29
CA THR A 88 17.51 -17.28 9.31
C THR A 88 18.42 -16.15 8.86
N ARG A 89 19.25 -15.65 9.78
CA ARG A 89 20.23 -14.59 9.45
C ARG A 89 21.17 -15.00 8.31
N GLU A 90 21.63 -16.25 8.31
CA GLU A 90 22.53 -16.79 7.29
C GLU A 90 21.88 -16.79 5.90
N VAL A 91 20.60 -17.20 5.82
CA VAL A 91 19.83 -17.19 4.57
C VAL A 91 19.55 -15.75 4.13
N ALA A 92 19.21 -14.86 5.06
CA ALA A 92 18.96 -13.45 4.75
C ALA A 92 20.20 -12.76 4.17
N ASP A 93 21.38 -12.99 4.75
CA ASP A 93 22.65 -12.44 4.27
C ASP A 93 23.03 -13.05 2.90
N ALA A 94 22.71 -14.33 2.64
CA ALA A 94 22.90 -14.97 1.34
C ALA A 94 21.99 -14.36 0.25
N ILE A 95 20.73 -14.05 0.58
CA ILE A 95 19.79 -13.35 -0.30
C ILE A 95 20.27 -11.92 -0.57
N GLU A 96 20.76 -11.21 0.45
CA GLU A 96 21.29 -9.85 0.29
C GLU A 96 22.44 -9.82 -0.72
N ALA A 97 23.36 -10.79 -0.63
CA ALA A 97 24.52 -10.91 -1.51
C ALA A 97 24.18 -11.28 -2.96
N ASP A 98 22.97 -11.79 -3.22
CA ASP A 98 22.51 -12.11 -4.57
C ASP A 98 21.69 -10.96 -5.18
N GLU A 99 22.36 -10.13 -5.97
CA GLU A 99 21.75 -8.98 -6.66
C GLU A 99 20.63 -9.39 -7.64
N LYS A 100 20.51 -10.67 -8.01
CA LYS A 100 19.44 -11.15 -8.89
C LYS A 100 18.09 -11.27 -8.17
N VAL A 101 18.10 -11.32 -6.83
CA VAL A 101 16.87 -11.38 -6.04
C VAL A 101 16.38 -9.96 -5.79
N GLU A 102 15.45 -9.52 -6.63
CA GLU A 102 14.83 -8.19 -6.53
C GLU A 102 13.67 -8.13 -5.52
N ASN A 103 13.04 -9.27 -5.23
CA ASN A 103 11.91 -9.36 -4.32
C ASN A 103 11.79 -10.74 -3.67
N VAL A 104 11.20 -10.77 -2.48
CA VAL A 104 10.92 -12.00 -1.73
C VAL A 104 9.50 -11.93 -1.17
N THR A 105 8.70 -12.96 -1.42
CA THR A 105 7.34 -13.06 -0.87
C THR A 105 7.37 -13.79 0.47
N ILE A 106 7.07 -13.07 1.55
CA ILE A 106 7.06 -13.56 2.93
C ILE A 106 5.64 -13.76 3.44
N LYS A 107 5.46 -14.61 4.44
CA LYS A 107 4.25 -14.59 5.28
C LYS A 107 4.30 -13.36 6.17
N SER A 108 3.21 -12.60 6.21
CA SER A 108 3.12 -11.33 6.90
C SER A 108 1.82 -11.22 7.67
N VAL A 109 1.81 -10.37 8.69
CA VAL A 109 0.61 -10.00 9.41
C VAL A 109 -0.44 -9.38 8.48
N LEU A 110 -0.02 -8.74 7.39
CA LEU A 110 -0.90 -8.10 6.40
C LEU A 110 -1.54 -9.08 5.41
N SER A 111 -0.87 -10.20 5.09
CA SER A 111 -1.31 -11.14 4.06
C SER A 111 -2.16 -12.30 4.59
N THR A 112 -2.14 -12.52 5.91
CA THR A 112 -2.93 -13.59 6.54
C THR A 112 -4.44 -13.38 6.40
N LYS A 113 -5.15 -14.48 6.13
CA LYS A 113 -6.62 -14.52 6.00
C LYS A 113 -7.33 -14.64 7.34
N ASN A 114 -6.62 -15.03 8.40
CA ASN A 114 -7.20 -15.16 9.73
C ASN A 114 -7.50 -13.76 10.30
N LEU A 115 -8.77 -13.46 10.54
CA LEU A 115 -9.23 -12.14 10.99
C LEU A 115 -9.31 -12.00 12.52
N HIS A 116 -9.31 -13.12 13.27
CA HIS A 116 -9.44 -13.12 14.73
C HIS A 116 -8.10 -13.14 15.47
N GLY A 117 -7.00 -13.33 14.75
CA GLY A 117 -5.66 -13.30 15.32
C GLY A 117 -4.58 -13.35 14.26
N ILE A 118 -3.34 -13.47 14.73
CA ILE A 118 -2.16 -13.57 13.85
C ILE A 118 -1.57 -14.98 13.97
N PRO A 119 -1.55 -15.78 12.90
CA PRO A 119 -0.86 -17.06 12.89
C PRO A 119 0.63 -16.90 13.25
N ARG A 120 1.19 -17.88 13.96
CA ARG A 120 2.57 -17.84 14.45
C ARG A 120 3.57 -17.70 13.31
N LYS A 121 3.35 -18.38 12.17
CA LYS A 121 4.22 -18.28 10.99
C LYS A 121 4.12 -16.94 10.29
N SER A 122 2.93 -16.33 10.23
CA SER A 122 2.74 -14.99 9.64
C SER A 122 3.36 -13.87 10.50
N TYR A 123 3.46 -14.07 11.82
CA TYR A 123 4.24 -13.18 12.70
C TYR A 123 5.75 -13.46 12.62
N GLY A 124 6.13 -14.74 12.68
CA GLY A 124 7.50 -15.23 12.67
C GLY A 124 8.17 -15.23 14.05
N ILE A 125 9.45 -14.87 14.08
CA ILE A 125 10.26 -14.88 15.30
C ILE A 125 9.90 -13.71 16.22
N ASP A 126 9.79 -13.99 17.51
CA ASP A 126 9.70 -12.98 18.54
C ASP A 126 11.09 -12.34 18.76
N MET A 127 11.15 -11.01 18.63
CA MET A 127 12.39 -10.23 18.70
C MET A 127 13.02 -10.27 20.09
N ALA A 128 12.23 -10.51 21.14
CA ALA A 128 12.73 -10.56 22.51
C ALA A 128 13.39 -11.90 22.85
N SER A 129 12.82 -13.01 22.36
CA SER A 129 13.29 -14.37 22.68
C SER A 129 14.17 -14.99 21.59
N GLY A 130 14.11 -14.51 20.35
CA GLY A 130 14.77 -15.11 19.20
C GLY A 130 14.17 -16.44 18.75
N ALA A 131 13.05 -16.86 19.35
CA ALA A 131 12.33 -18.08 19.01
C ALA A 131 11.01 -17.77 18.28
N LEU A 132 10.39 -18.79 17.71
CA LEU A 132 9.04 -18.66 17.14
C LEU A 132 8.08 -18.17 18.23
N VAL A 133 7.30 -17.14 17.92
CA VAL A 133 6.37 -16.52 18.87
C VAL A 133 5.47 -17.55 19.54
N ALA A 134 5.18 -17.37 20.84
CA ALA A 134 4.26 -18.25 21.56
C ALA A 134 2.81 -18.08 21.07
N THR A 135 1.95 -19.05 21.38
CA THR A 135 0.49 -18.93 21.23
C THR A 135 -0.07 -17.94 22.24
N ALA A 136 -1.13 -17.19 21.89
CA ALA A 136 -1.80 -16.21 22.74
C ALA A 136 -0.88 -15.11 23.30
N GLN A 137 0.17 -14.74 22.54
CA GLN A 137 1.05 -13.63 22.88
C GLN A 137 0.36 -12.30 22.54
N PRO A 138 0.35 -11.29 23.44
CA PRO A 138 -0.27 -9.98 23.21
C PRO A 138 0.59 -9.10 22.28
N VAL A 139 0.74 -9.54 21.03
CA VAL A 139 1.62 -8.89 20.04
C VAL A 139 1.17 -7.48 19.65
N GLY A 140 -0.12 -7.17 19.78
CA GLY A 140 -0.61 -5.82 19.55
C GLY A 140 -0.11 -4.80 20.57
N VAL A 141 -0.18 -5.12 21.86
CA VAL A 141 0.37 -4.26 22.93
C VAL A 141 1.88 -4.07 22.77
N ILE A 142 2.60 -5.16 22.44
CA ILE A 142 4.04 -5.12 22.19
C ILE A 142 4.34 -4.19 21.01
N ALA A 143 3.64 -4.35 19.89
CA ALA A 143 3.80 -3.51 18.71
C ALA A 143 3.52 -2.03 18.99
N ALA A 144 2.43 -1.72 19.69
CA ALA A 144 2.07 -0.37 20.05
C ALA A 144 3.13 0.31 20.92
N GLN A 145 3.73 -0.41 21.86
CA GLN A 145 4.81 0.11 22.70
C GLN A 145 6.11 0.29 21.90
N SER A 146 6.49 -0.69 21.07
CA SER A 146 7.69 -0.61 20.24
C SER A 146 7.65 0.53 19.23
N VAL A 147 6.46 0.87 18.71
CA VAL A 147 6.28 2.03 17.82
C VAL A 147 6.17 3.33 18.63
N GLY A 148 5.45 3.32 19.75
CA GLY A 148 5.15 4.52 20.52
C GLY A 148 6.31 5.06 21.37
N GLU A 149 7.10 4.19 22.01
CA GLU A 149 8.20 4.59 22.90
C GLU A 149 9.25 5.48 22.20
N PRO A 150 9.75 5.15 20.99
CA PRO A 150 10.72 5.99 20.31
C PRO A 150 10.09 7.30 19.77
N GLY A 151 8.76 7.46 19.81
CA GLY A 151 8.08 8.71 19.49
C GLY A 151 8.57 9.90 20.35
N THR A 152 9.01 9.64 21.58
CA THR A 152 9.61 10.64 22.46
C THR A 152 10.96 11.13 21.93
N GLN A 153 11.67 10.31 21.16
CA GLN A 153 12.92 10.69 20.50
C GLN A 153 12.64 11.40 19.18
N LEU A 154 11.57 11.00 18.47
CA LEU A 154 11.12 11.63 17.22
C LEU A 154 10.77 13.11 17.36
N THR A 155 10.44 13.52 18.59
CA THR A 155 10.02 14.86 18.92
C THR A 155 11.17 15.81 19.28
N LEU A 156 12.26 15.27 19.81
CA LEU A 156 13.38 16.06 20.34
C LEU A 156 14.39 16.51 19.28
N ARG A 157 14.36 15.90 18.09
CA ARG A 157 15.30 16.17 16.98
C ARG A 157 14.66 16.70 15.70
N THR A 158 13.55 17.44 15.82
CA THR A 158 12.99 18.20 14.69
C THR A 158 13.85 19.45 14.42
N PHE A 159 15.07 19.24 13.95
CA PHE A 159 15.81 20.32 13.30
C PHE A 159 15.09 20.59 11.98
N HIS A 160 14.53 21.79 11.83
CA HIS A 160 14.42 22.37 10.52
C HIS A 160 15.82 22.27 9.91
N ALA A 161 16.00 21.46 8.87
CA ALA A 161 17.18 21.51 8.03
C ALA A 161 17.25 22.93 7.44
N GLY A 162 17.79 23.86 8.21
CA GLY A 162 17.88 25.27 7.90
C GLY A 162 18.79 25.40 6.69
N GLY A 163 18.21 25.54 5.50
CA GLY A 163 18.95 25.83 4.29
C GLY A 163 18.46 25.16 3.02
N VAL A 164 17.59 24.15 3.07
CA VAL A 164 17.04 23.55 1.84
C VAL A 164 15.68 24.17 1.56
N ALA A 165 15.61 25.00 0.51
CA ALA A 165 14.34 25.45 -0.06
C ALA A 165 13.58 24.21 -0.59
N GLY A 166 12.77 23.59 0.27
CA GLY A 166 12.11 22.33 -0.04
C GLY A 166 10.89 22.07 0.81
N GLY A 167 9.78 22.78 0.51
CA GLY A 167 8.41 22.40 0.82
C GLY A 167 7.95 22.39 2.29
N ASP A 168 6.65 22.64 2.49
CA ASP A 168 5.93 22.49 3.76
C ASP A 168 5.62 21.01 4.07
N ILE A 169 6.67 20.16 4.08
CA ILE A 169 6.54 18.72 4.34
C ILE A 169 6.71 18.50 5.85
N THR A 170 5.70 17.90 6.48
CA THR A 170 5.75 17.53 7.89
C THR A 170 6.84 16.48 8.13
N GLN A 171 7.65 16.65 9.18
CA GLN A 171 8.75 15.76 9.53
C GLN A 171 8.67 15.33 10.99
N GLY A 172 9.21 14.14 11.31
CA GLY A 172 9.24 13.58 12.66
C GLY A 172 7.87 13.09 13.13
N LEU A 173 7.60 13.20 14.43
CA LEU A 173 6.35 12.70 15.03
C LEU A 173 5.07 13.23 14.36
N PRO A 174 4.93 14.53 14.03
CA PRO A 174 3.72 15.03 13.37
C PRO A 174 3.37 14.30 12.06
N ARG A 175 4.38 13.82 11.33
CA ARG A 175 4.16 13.06 10.10
C ARG A 175 3.71 11.62 10.39
N VAL A 176 4.26 10.99 11.43
CA VAL A 176 3.83 9.66 11.88
C VAL A 176 2.36 9.71 12.35
N GLU A 177 1.99 10.75 13.11
CA GLU A 177 0.59 10.98 13.51
C GLU A 177 -0.32 11.22 12.30
N GLU A 178 0.12 12.03 11.33
CA GLU A 178 -0.64 12.30 10.11
C GLU A 178 -0.92 11.00 9.32
N LEU A 179 0.04 10.08 9.26
CA LEU A 179 -0.10 8.77 8.61
C LEU A 179 -1.04 7.84 9.38
N PHE A 180 -0.85 7.65 10.68
CA PHE A 180 -1.69 6.74 11.47
C PHE A 180 -3.13 7.24 11.64
N GLU A 181 -3.35 8.54 11.56
CA GLU A 181 -4.70 9.12 11.59
C GLU A 181 -5.32 9.31 10.21
N ALA A 182 -4.63 8.88 9.14
CA ALA A 182 -5.05 9.06 7.75
C ALA A 182 -5.47 10.51 7.41
N ARG A 183 -4.76 11.50 7.95
CA ARG A 183 -5.03 12.92 7.70
C ARG A 183 -4.55 13.32 6.31
N THR A 184 -5.20 14.34 5.73
CA THR A 184 -4.72 14.95 4.48
C THR A 184 -3.38 15.66 4.72
N PRO A 185 -2.33 15.34 3.93
CA PRO A 185 -1.01 15.92 4.15
C PRO A 185 -0.94 17.40 3.74
N LYS A 186 -0.20 18.21 4.51
CA LYS A 186 -0.01 19.65 4.20
C LYS A 186 0.76 19.89 2.90
N GLY A 187 1.77 19.07 2.63
CA GLY A 187 2.55 19.07 1.39
C GLY A 187 2.12 17.96 0.43
N GLN A 188 0.82 17.90 0.10
CA GLN A 188 0.28 16.85 -0.76
C GLN A 188 0.95 16.86 -2.16
N ALA A 189 1.48 15.71 -2.57
CA ALA A 189 1.97 15.52 -3.93
C ALA A 189 0.80 15.40 -4.91
N TYR A 190 0.97 15.96 -6.10
CA TYR A 190 0.06 15.70 -7.22
C TYR A 190 0.26 14.27 -7.68
N VAL A 191 -0.83 13.54 -7.89
CA VAL A 191 -0.82 12.16 -8.41
C VAL A 191 -1.58 12.09 -9.72
N THR A 192 -1.20 11.16 -10.58
CA THR A 192 -2.00 10.85 -11.77
C THR A 192 -3.15 9.91 -11.41
N GLU A 193 -4.31 10.11 -12.04
CA GLU A 193 -5.47 9.22 -11.94
C GLU A 193 -5.52 8.20 -13.08
N VAL A 194 -4.66 8.39 -14.10
CA VAL A 194 -4.62 7.57 -15.30
C VAL A 194 -3.21 7.01 -15.53
N THR A 195 -3.17 5.80 -16.09
CA THR A 195 -1.93 5.16 -16.53
C THR A 195 -1.63 5.56 -17.97
N GLY A 196 -0.41 5.98 -18.27
CA GLY A 196 -0.01 6.34 -19.63
C GLY A 196 1.32 7.08 -19.71
N THR A 197 1.53 7.76 -20.83
CA THR A 197 2.77 8.50 -21.11
C THR A 197 2.63 9.97 -20.72
N VAL A 198 3.67 10.52 -20.08
CA VAL A 198 3.71 11.91 -19.62
C VAL A 198 4.20 12.85 -20.71
N ASP A 199 3.40 13.87 -21.03
CA ASP A 199 3.81 15.06 -21.75
C ASP A 199 3.92 16.24 -20.77
N LEU A 200 4.95 17.06 -20.91
CA LEU A 200 5.25 18.13 -19.96
C LEU A 200 5.70 19.40 -20.67
N TRP A 201 5.06 20.52 -20.34
CA TRP A 201 5.46 21.84 -20.81
C TRP A 201 5.20 22.93 -19.76
N GLU A 202 5.84 24.07 -19.92
CA GLU A 202 5.62 25.25 -19.09
C GLU A 202 4.53 26.14 -19.68
N ASP A 203 3.59 26.56 -18.83
CA ASP A 203 2.53 27.51 -19.16
C ASP A 203 2.57 28.66 -18.14
N GLY A 204 3.36 29.68 -18.47
CA GLY A 204 3.58 30.86 -17.63
C GLY A 204 4.30 30.55 -16.32
N LYS A 205 3.56 30.51 -15.20
CA LYS A 205 4.10 30.19 -13.86
C LYS A 205 3.70 28.78 -13.38
N LYS A 206 3.21 27.94 -14.29
CA LYS A 206 2.75 26.59 -13.98
C LYS A 206 3.46 25.58 -14.89
N TYR A 207 3.74 24.41 -14.34
CA TYR A 207 4.03 23.23 -15.14
C TYR A 207 2.70 22.55 -15.49
N VAL A 208 2.55 22.19 -16.75
CA VAL A 208 1.42 21.40 -17.21
C VAL A 208 1.93 20.00 -17.47
N VAL A 209 1.40 19.05 -16.71
CA VAL A 209 1.66 17.63 -16.87
C VAL A 209 0.41 17.01 -17.47
N GLN A 210 0.50 16.57 -18.72
CA GLN A 210 -0.58 15.84 -19.38
C GLN A 210 -0.21 14.36 -19.41
N VAL A 211 -1.07 13.51 -18.87
CA VAL A 211 -0.91 12.07 -18.99
C VAL A 211 -1.83 11.60 -20.10
N THR A 212 -1.23 11.08 -21.16
CA THR A 212 -1.92 10.50 -22.31
C THR A 212 -2.05 9.00 -22.06
N PRO A 213 -3.27 8.47 -21.84
CA PRO A 213 -3.47 7.06 -21.57
C PRO A 213 -2.90 6.19 -22.69
N ASP A 214 -2.33 5.04 -22.33
CA ASP A 214 -1.87 4.10 -23.34
C ASP A 214 -3.03 3.73 -24.25
N LYS A 215 -2.74 3.58 -25.56
CA LYS A 215 -3.74 3.18 -26.54
C LYS A 215 -4.49 1.97 -25.98
N GLY A 216 -5.81 2.13 -25.90
CA GLY A 216 -6.70 1.23 -25.18
C GLY A 216 -6.36 -0.24 -25.35
N HIS A 217 -6.45 -0.99 -24.25
CA HIS A 217 -6.30 -2.43 -24.24
C HIS A 217 -7.00 -3.03 -25.46
N THR A 218 -6.24 -3.74 -26.28
CA THR A 218 -6.72 -4.30 -27.54
C THR A 218 -6.76 -5.81 -27.38
N GLU A 219 -7.96 -6.37 -27.31
CA GLU A 219 -8.14 -7.81 -27.19
C GLU A 219 -8.61 -8.39 -28.53
N LYS A 220 -7.98 -9.50 -28.94
CA LYS A 220 -8.29 -10.18 -30.21
C LYS A 220 -9.12 -11.42 -29.93
N TYR A 221 -10.34 -11.43 -30.44
CA TYR A 221 -11.23 -12.58 -30.37
C TYR A 221 -11.20 -13.34 -31.71
N PRO A 222 -10.64 -14.56 -31.78
CA PRO A 222 -10.64 -15.35 -33.00
C PRO A 222 -12.06 -15.79 -33.39
N LEU A 223 -12.44 -15.58 -34.66
CA LEU A 223 -13.71 -16.03 -35.21
C LEU A 223 -13.56 -17.48 -35.68
N GLU A 224 -13.52 -18.40 -34.71
CA GLU A 224 -13.51 -19.86 -34.92
C GLU A 224 -14.90 -20.34 -35.36
N GLU A 225 -15.31 -20.02 -36.60
CA GLU A 225 -16.60 -20.40 -37.21
C GLU A 225 -17.86 -19.66 -36.69
N ARG A 226 -17.69 -18.61 -35.86
CA ARG A 226 -18.80 -17.77 -35.36
C ARG A 226 -19.14 -16.62 -36.33
N LYS A 227 -20.43 -16.25 -36.43
CA LYS A 227 -20.85 -15.05 -37.18
C LYS A 227 -20.75 -13.82 -36.27
N ALA A 228 -20.08 -12.77 -36.75
CA ALA A 228 -20.01 -11.48 -36.06
C ALA A 228 -21.43 -10.90 -35.92
N ALA A 229 -21.81 -10.53 -34.69
CA ALA A 229 -23.13 -9.96 -34.38
C ALA A 229 -23.14 -8.41 -34.46
N ILE A 230 -21.96 -7.80 -34.50
CA ILE A 230 -21.74 -6.35 -34.48
C ILE A 230 -21.29 -5.82 -35.85
N LYS A 231 -21.51 -4.53 -36.09
CA LYS A 231 -21.02 -3.81 -37.28
C LYS A 231 -19.55 -3.44 -37.11
N ASP A 232 -18.82 -3.37 -38.22
CA ASP A 232 -17.43 -2.91 -38.23
C ASP A 232 -17.31 -1.46 -37.73
N GLY A 233 -16.51 -1.24 -36.69
CA GLY A 233 -16.35 0.05 -36.02
C GLY A 233 -17.47 0.40 -35.02
N ALA A 234 -18.30 -0.56 -34.61
CA ALA A 234 -19.33 -0.32 -33.61
C ALA A 234 -18.73 -0.10 -32.21
N HIS A 235 -19.32 0.84 -31.47
CA HIS A 235 -19.05 1.01 -30.04
C HIS A 235 -19.82 -0.06 -29.27
N VAL A 236 -19.11 -0.90 -28.51
CA VAL A 236 -19.66 -1.99 -27.70
C VAL A 236 -19.36 -1.73 -26.23
N LYS A 237 -20.29 -2.11 -25.36
CA LYS A 237 -20.10 -2.09 -23.91
C LYS A 237 -19.66 -3.45 -23.39
N ALA A 238 -19.02 -3.48 -22.24
CA ALA A 238 -18.71 -4.71 -21.51
C ALA A 238 -19.99 -5.55 -21.35
N GLY A 239 -19.92 -6.82 -21.77
CA GLY A 239 -21.05 -7.76 -21.80
C GLY A 239 -21.80 -7.85 -23.14
N ASP A 240 -21.55 -6.96 -24.11
CA ASP A 240 -22.19 -7.04 -25.43
C ASP A 240 -21.70 -8.25 -26.24
N VAL A 241 -22.60 -8.91 -26.98
CA VAL A 241 -22.26 -10.08 -27.79
C VAL A 241 -21.52 -9.67 -29.07
N LEU A 242 -20.23 -9.97 -29.14
CA LEU A 242 -19.36 -9.72 -30.29
C LEU A 242 -19.61 -10.72 -31.44
N ALA A 243 -19.77 -12.01 -31.12
CA ALA A 243 -20.06 -13.04 -32.12
C ALA A 243 -20.88 -14.20 -31.53
N SER A 244 -21.76 -14.75 -32.36
CA SER A 244 -22.61 -15.90 -32.01
C SER A 244 -22.33 -17.08 -32.95
N GLY A 245 -22.25 -18.28 -32.39
CA GLY A 245 -22.14 -19.55 -33.14
C GLY A 245 -23.49 -20.26 -33.25
N GLU A 246 -23.58 -21.29 -34.10
CA GLU A 246 -24.76 -22.15 -34.16
C GLU A 246 -24.87 -23.05 -32.90
N LYS A 247 -26.12 -23.42 -32.58
CA LYS A 247 -26.61 -24.06 -31.34
C LYS A 247 -25.57 -24.91 -30.59
N GLY A 248 -25.04 -24.36 -29.50
CA GLY A 248 -24.23 -25.09 -28.51
C GLY A 248 -22.91 -24.40 -28.11
N THR A 249 -22.46 -23.39 -28.85
CA THR A 249 -21.25 -22.62 -28.53
C THR A 249 -21.58 -21.37 -27.72
N LYS A 250 -20.83 -21.13 -26.62
CA LYS A 250 -20.96 -19.91 -25.82
C LYS A 250 -20.71 -18.67 -26.70
N PRO A 251 -21.56 -17.62 -26.61
CA PRO A 251 -21.36 -16.38 -27.33
C PRO A 251 -20.05 -15.71 -26.87
N LEU A 252 -19.35 -15.07 -27.81
CA LEU A 252 -18.23 -14.21 -27.47
C LEU A 252 -18.80 -12.87 -26.98
N VAL A 253 -18.50 -12.50 -25.74
CA VAL A 253 -18.92 -11.24 -25.11
C VAL A 253 -17.74 -10.29 -24.97
N ALA A 254 -17.99 -9.00 -25.06
CA ALA A 254 -16.97 -7.97 -24.87
C ALA A 254 -16.52 -7.91 -23.40
N ALA A 255 -15.22 -8.00 -23.15
CA ALA A 255 -14.67 -7.88 -21.80
C ALA A 255 -14.68 -6.43 -21.26
N PHE A 256 -14.67 -5.42 -22.14
CA PHE A 256 -14.62 -4.00 -21.77
C PHE A 256 -15.29 -3.10 -22.82
N ASP A 257 -15.55 -1.86 -22.44
CA ASP A 257 -16.12 -0.83 -23.32
C ASP A 257 -15.11 -0.39 -24.39
N GLY A 258 -15.51 -0.39 -25.66
CA GLY A 258 -14.60 -0.02 -26.74
C GLY A 258 -15.18 -0.04 -28.14
N PHE A 259 -14.32 0.16 -29.12
CA PHE A 259 -14.63 0.04 -30.54
C PHE A 259 -14.23 -1.34 -31.03
N ALA A 260 -15.18 -2.04 -31.64
CA ALA A 260 -14.94 -3.36 -32.20
C ALA A 260 -14.76 -3.28 -33.72
N GLU A 261 -13.56 -3.65 -34.19
CA GLU A 261 -13.25 -3.82 -35.62
C GLU A 261 -13.42 -5.28 -36.03
N VAL A 262 -14.17 -5.52 -37.10
CA VAL A 262 -14.45 -6.87 -37.58
C VAL A 262 -13.50 -7.20 -38.74
N LYS A 263 -12.48 -8.02 -38.49
CA LYS A 263 -11.59 -8.56 -39.53
C LYS A 263 -12.08 -9.93 -39.99
N LYS A 264 -11.62 -10.38 -41.17
CA LYS A 264 -12.05 -11.64 -41.82
C LYS A 264 -11.93 -12.89 -40.91
N SER A 265 -11.01 -12.89 -39.95
CA SER A 265 -10.70 -14.03 -39.09
C SER A 265 -10.73 -13.72 -37.59
N SER A 266 -10.95 -12.46 -37.17
CA SER A 266 -10.99 -12.07 -35.76
C SER A 266 -11.72 -10.75 -35.54
N ILE A 267 -12.36 -10.58 -34.39
CA ILE A 267 -12.85 -9.28 -33.92
C ILE A 267 -11.77 -8.68 -33.02
N VAL A 268 -11.38 -7.44 -33.31
CA VAL A 268 -10.41 -6.68 -32.51
C VAL A 268 -11.19 -5.66 -31.71
N LEU A 269 -11.26 -5.84 -30.40
CA LEU A 269 -11.88 -4.88 -29.49
C LEU A 269 -10.79 -3.94 -28.98
N SER A 270 -10.86 -2.66 -29.36
CA SER A 270 -9.94 -1.62 -28.89
C SER A 270 -10.66 -0.77 -27.86
N ALA A 271 -10.10 -0.63 -26.65
CA ALA A 271 -10.76 0.19 -25.63
C ALA A 271 -10.85 1.65 -26.13
N THR A 272 -11.96 2.32 -25.83
CA THR A 272 -12.11 3.75 -26.14
C THR A 272 -10.96 4.48 -25.47
N SER A 273 -10.07 5.11 -26.25
CA SER A 273 -8.93 5.82 -25.68
C SER A 273 -9.45 6.88 -24.72
N MET A 274 -9.11 6.75 -23.44
CA MET A 274 -9.45 7.77 -22.46
C MET A 274 -8.83 9.10 -22.89
N THR A 275 -9.58 10.19 -22.70
CA THR A 275 -9.10 11.54 -22.99
C THR A 275 -7.85 11.82 -22.15
N PRO A 276 -6.80 12.45 -22.72
CA PRO A 276 -5.65 12.87 -21.94
C PRO A 276 -6.06 13.72 -20.73
N VAL A 277 -5.50 13.42 -19.57
CA VAL A 277 -5.79 14.15 -18.33
C VAL A 277 -4.69 15.16 -18.10
N ARG A 278 -5.07 16.43 -17.90
CA ARG A 278 -4.15 17.55 -17.70
C ARG A 278 -4.13 17.96 -16.23
N TYR A 279 -2.93 17.99 -15.65
CA TYR A 279 -2.64 18.47 -14.31
C TYR A 279 -1.91 19.81 -14.39
N GLU A 280 -2.45 20.83 -13.74
CA GLU A 280 -1.80 22.15 -13.62
C GLU A 280 -1.07 22.26 -12.29
N ILE A 281 0.25 22.22 -12.33
CA ILE A 281 1.11 22.21 -11.16
C ILE A 281 1.78 23.59 -11.01
N PRO A 282 1.78 24.19 -9.81
CA PRO A 282 2.51 25.44 -9.56
C PRO A 282 4.01 25.32 -9.89
N GLY A 283 4.59 26.34 -10.54
CA GLY A 283 5.99 26.33 -10.97
C GLY A 283 7.03 26.36 -9.86
N ASN A 284 6.61 26.55 -8.60
CA ASN A 284 7.46 26.44 -7.42
C ASN A 284 7.57 25.01 -6.87
N THR A 285 6.79 24.06 -7.40
CA THR A 285 6.81 22.66 -7.00
C THR A 285 7.74 21.87 -7.93
N GLN A 286 8.63 21.07 -7.34
CA GLN A 286 9.53 20.21 -8.10
C GLN A 286 8.79 18.97 -8.62
N LEU A 287 8.96 18.69 -9.91
CA LEU A 287 8.41 17.52 -10.59
C LEU A 287 9.31 16.30 -10.37
N VAL A 288 8.68 15.13 -10.23
CA VAL A 288 9.37 13.83 -10.12
C VAL A 288 9.44 13.14 -11.48
N VAL A 289 8.45 13.40 -12.34
CA VAL A 289 8.34 12.83 -13.68
C VAL A 289 9.03 13.69 -14.74
N ARG A 290 9.45 13.05 -15.83
CA ARG A 290 10.06 13.65 -17.01
C ARG A 290 9.17 13.45 -18.26
N PRO A 291 9.32 14.30 -19.29
CA PRO A 291 8.63 14.07 -20.55
C PRO A 291 9.00 12.70 -21.13
N GLY A 292 7.99 11.92 -21.53
CA GLY A 292 8.14 10.56 -22.05
C GLY A 292 8.14 9.45 -20.99
N ASP A 293 8.10 9.80 -19.70
CA ASP A 293 7.97 8.78 -18.64
C ASP A 293 6.61 8.07 -18.74
N HIS A 294 6.62 6.77 -18.46
CA HIS A 294 5.41 5.98 -18.31
C HIS A 294 5.02 5.96 -16.83
N VAL A 295 3.78 6.35 -16.53
CA VAL A 295 3.23 6.45 -15.17
C VAL A 295 1.99 5.59 -15.04
N VAL A 296 1.77 5.04 -13.85
CA VAL A 296 0.58 4.28 -13.48
C VAL A 296 -0.34 5.14 -12.62
N ALA A 297 -1.66 4.91 -12.69
CA ALA A 297 -2.62 5.55 -11.79
C ALA A 297 -2.16 5.45 -10.31
N GLY A 298 -2.16 6.58 -9.63
CA GLY A 298 -1.66 6.77 -8.26
C GLY A 298 -0.17 7.10 -8.16
N ASP A 299 0.58 7.17 -9.26
CA ASP A 299 1.98 7.61 -9.24
C ASP A 299 2.09 9.12 -8.97
N ARG A 300 3.15 9.49 -8.26
CA ARG A 300 3.45 10.89 -7.92
C ARG A 300 4.00 11.63 -9.14
N LEU A 301 3.44 12.80 -9.41
CA LEU A 301 3.92 13.74 -10.42
C LEU A 301 4.89 14.76 -9.82
N THR A 302 4.73 15.09 -8.54
CA THR A 302 5.54 16.07 -7.81
C THR A 302 6.16 15.50 -6.55
N ILE A 303 7.14 16.22 -5.99
CA ILE A 303 7.59 15.99 -4.62
C ILE A 303 6.44 16.24 -3.63
N GLY A 304 6.48 15.58 -2.49
CA GLY A 304 5.50 15.73 -1.42
C GLY A 304 4.99 14.39 -0.88
N SER A 305 4.04 14.50 0.03
CA SER A 305 3.40 13.38 0.71
C SER A 305 2.19 12.89 -0.09
N LEU A 306 2.01 11.56 -0.20
CA LEU A 306 0.82 11.00 -0.82
C LEU A 306 -0.35 11.06 0.17
N ASN A 307 -1.55 11.32 -0.36
CA ASN A 307 -2.79 11.20 0.39
C ASN A 307 -3.22 9.73 0.40
N LEU A 308 -3.48 9.19 1.60
CA LEU A 308 -3.80 7.78 1.77
C LEU A 308 -5.16 7.41 1.16
N HIS A 309 -6.13 8.32 1.14
CA HIS A 309 -7.44 8.07 0.52
C HIS A 309 -7.33 7.99 -1.00
N ASP A 310 -6.54 8.88 -1.62
CA ASP A 310 -6.28 8.83 -3.06
C ASP A 310 -5.49 7.59 -3.43
N LEU A 311 -4.48 7.23 -2.63
CA LEU A 311 -3.69 6.02 -2.86
C LEU A 311 -4.54 4.75 -2.74
N MET A 312 -5.44 4.69 -1.77
CA MET A 312 -6.37 3.56 -1.59
C MET A 312 -7.33 3.45 -2.77
N ARG A 313 -7.86 4.57 -3.27
CA ARG A 313 -8.75 4.62 -4.44
C ARG A 313 -8.05 4.19 -5.74
N LEU A 314 -6.79 4.59 -5.92
CA LEU A 314 -6.07 4.43 -7.19
C LEU A 314 -5.23 3.14 -7.27
N LYS A 315 -4.59 2.73 -6.17
CA LYS A 315 -3.68 1.57 -6.11
C LYS A 315 -4.14 0.44 -5.17
N GLY A 316 -5.18 0.66 -4.37
CA GLY A 316 -5.74 -0.35 -3.49
C GLY A 316 -5.03 -0.50 -2.14
N VAL A 317 -5.40 -1.56 -1.42
CA VAL A 317 -5.03 -1.78 0.00
C VAL A 317 -3.54 -2.04 0.17
N GLU A 318 -2.97 -3.01 -0.56
CA GLU A 318 -1.57 -3.43 -0.37
C GLU A 318 -0.60 -2.26 -0.60
N ALA A 319 -0.79 -1.50 -1.68
CA ALA A 319 0.03 -0.33 -2.00
C ALA A 319 -0.06 0.76 -0.92
N THR A 320 -1.26 0.96 -0.35
CA THR A 320 -1.47 1.94 0.72
C THR A 320 -0.81 1.49 2.02
N GLN A 321 -0.98 0.23 2.41
CA GLN A 321 -0.33 -0.36 3.58
C GLN A 321 1.19 -0.25 3.50
N ARG A 322 1.75 -0.62 2.34
CA ARG A 322 3.18 -0.53 2.07
C ARG A 322 3.69 0.91 2.16
N TYR A 323 2.97 1.86 1.58
CA TYR A 323 3.35 3.27 1.65
C TYR A 323 3.41 3.76 3.10
N ILE A 324 2.41 3.41 3.93
CA ILE A 324 2.40 3.77 5.35
C ILE A 324 3.63 3.17 6.06
N ILE A 325 3.90 1.87 5.88
CA ILE A 325 5.03 1.20 6.52
C ILE A 325 6.35 1.84 6.13
N ASN A 326 6.62 1.98 4.82
CA ASN A 326 7.90 2.48 4.32
C ASN A 326 8.12 3.95 4.72
N GLU A 327 7.08 4.78 4.69
CA GLU A 327 7.18 6.18 5.11
C GLU A 327 7.45 6.28 6.62
N VAL A 328 6.78 5.48 7.45
CA VAL A 328 7.03 5.46 8.89
C VAL A 328 8.44 4.96 9.17
N LEU A 329 8.86 3.81 8.61
CA LEU A 329 10.22 3.27 8.77
C LEU A 329 11.28 4.30 8.40
N ARG A 330 11.12 4.98 7.26
CA ARG A 330 12.04 6.03 6.81
C ARG A 330 12.17 7.16 7.83
N ILE A 331 11.07 7.56 8.48
CA ILE A 331 11.08 8.60 9.51
C ILE A 331 11.83 8.13 10.77
N TYR A 332 11.61 6.89 11.22
CA TYR A 332 12.33 6.34 12.38
C TYR A 332 13.83 6.14 12.07
N ALA A 333 14.14 5.56 10.91
CA ALA A 333 15.51 5.33 10.45
C ALA A 333 16.30 6.64 10.29
N ALA A 334 15.69 7.69 9.72
CA ALA A 334 16.30 9.01 9.59
C ALA A 334 16.68 9.64 10.95
N GLN A 335 16.08 9.17 12.05
CA GLN A 335 16.39 9.60 13.40
C GLN A 335 17.27 8.61 14.18
N GLY A 336 17.74 7.56 13.51
CA GLY A 336 18.57 6.51 14.09
C GLY A 336 17.82 5.63 15.08
N GLN A 337 16.50 5.48 14.92
CA GLN A 337 15.70 4.53 15.68
C GLN A 337 15.36 3.35 14.78
N ASP A 338 15.63 2.14 15.27
CA ASP A 338 15.31 0.91 14.56
C ASP A 338 13.99 0.34 15.09
N VAL A 339 13.00 0.21 14.21
CA VAL A 339 11.66 -0.32 14.53
C VAL A 339 11.38 -1.45 13.56
N ALA A 340 11.10 -2.64 14.08
CA ALA A 340 10.83 -3.80 13.23
C ALA A 340 9.52 -3.65 12.46
N ASP A 341 9.55 -3.97 11.16
CA ASP A 341 8.41 -3.90 10.22
C ASP A 341 7.14 -4.59 10.77
N LYS A 342 7.28 -5.72 11.46
CA LYS A 342 6.13 -6.48 12.02
C LYS A 342 5.28 -5.65 12.98
N HIS A 343 5.91 -4.78 13.77
CA HIS A 343 5.17 -3.96 14.71
C HIS A 343 4.32 -2.94 13.96
N LEU A 344 4.85 -2.36 12.88
CA LEU A 344 4.09 -1.47 11.99
C LEU A 344 3.02 -2.24 11.22
N GLU A 345 3.30 -3.44 10.72
CA GLU A 345 2.31 -4.29 10.04
C GLU A 345 1.09 -4.57 10.93
N ILE A 346 1.29 -4.81 12.24
CA ILE A 346 0.18 -5.02 13.19
C ILE A 346 -0.69 -3.77 13.32
N ILE A 347 -0.08 -2.60 13.49
CA ILE A 347 -0.80 -1.33 13.61
C ILE A 347 -1.54 -1.02 12.30
N VAL A 348 -0.84 -1.15 11.17
CA VAL A 348 -1.39 -0.91 9.85
C VAL A 348 -2.53 -1.87 9.56
N ARG A 349 -2.44 -3.16 9.91
CA ARG A 349 -3.55 -4.10 9.79
C ARG A 349 -4.81 -3.61 10.51
N GLN A 350 -4.67 -3.03 11.70
CA GLN A 350 -5.82 -2.49 12.44
C GLN A 350 -6.45 -1.27 11.78
N MET A 351 -5.67 -0.45 11.06
CA MET A 351 -6.21 0.68 10.28
C MET A 351 -7.17 0.21 9.16
N PHE A 352 -7.01 -1.01 8.64
CA PHE A 352 -7.85 -1.59 7.58
C PHE A 352 -8.86 -2.64 8.11
N SER A 353 -9.15 -2.63 9.40
CA SER A 353 -10.01 -3.63 10.07
C SER A 353 -11.50 -3.45 9.82
N ARG A 354 -11.94 -2.32 9.26
CA ARG A 354 -13.36 -2.00 9.02
C ARG A 354 -13.64 -1.77 7.55
N VAL A 355 -14.88 -2.08 7.15
CA VAL A 355 -15.39 -1.89 5.78
C VAL A 355 -16.74 -1.19 5.84
N GLN A 356 -17.06 -0.45 4.77
CA GLN A 356 -18.37 0.14 4.57
C GLN A 356 -19.18 -0.75 3.63
N VAL A 357 -20.42 -1.07 4.01
CA VAL A 357 -21.32 -1.90 3.19
C VAL A 357 -21.93 -1.05 2.08
N GLU A 358 -21.63 -1.36 0.82
CA GLU A 358 -22.23 -0.70 -0.35
C GLU A 358 -23.53 -1.37 -0.77
N ASP A 359 -23.53 -2.71 -0.81
CA ASP A 359 -24.69 -3.55 -1.09
C ASP A 359 -24.81 -4.63 0.00
N PRO A 360 -25.89 -4.65 0.78
CA PRO A 360 -26.10 -5.62 1.84
C PRO A 360 -26.52 -6.99 1.31
N GLY A 361 -26.99 -7.11 0.07
CA GLY A 361 -27.54 -8.36 -0.47
C GLY A 361 -28.58 -8.98 0.47
N ASP A 362 -28.41 -10.28 0.77
CA ASP A 362 -29.26 -11.05 1.70
C ASP A 362 -28.74 -11.05 3.15
N SER A 363 -27.75 -10.21 3.47
CA SER A 363 -27.19 -10.09 4.83
C SER A 363 -28.09 -9.26 5.76
N GLU A 364 -27.75 -9.26 7.06
CA GLU A 364 -28.41 -8.42 8.06
C GLU A 364 -27.88 -6.97 8.08
N PHE A 365 -26.86 -6.66 7.27
CA PHE A 365 -26.26 -5.33 7.23
C PHE A 365 -27.15 -4.33 6.48
N VAL A 366 -26.92 -3.04 6.73
CA VAL A 366 -27.59 -1.95 6.01
C VAL A 366 -26.59 -1.22 5.10
N ILE A 367 -27.08 -0.73 3.96
CA ILE A 367 -26.30 0.16 3.08
C ILE A 367 -25.73 1.32 3.89
N GLY A 368 -24.40 1.47 3.85
CA GLY A 368 -23.65 2.50 4.54
C GLY A 368 -23.13 2.12 5.92
N ASP A 369 -23.46 0.93 6.45
CA ASP A 369 -22.93 0.48 7.74
C ASP A 369 -21.41 0.34 7.71
N ILE A 370 -20.75 0.79 8.79
CA ILE A 370 -19.31 0.61 9.01
C ILE A 370 -19.13 -0.51 10.04
N VAL A 371 -18.76 -1.69 9.54
CA VAL A 371 -18.67 -2.93 10.32
C VAL A 371 -17.26 -3.52 10.23
N GLY A 372 -16.93 -4.39 11.18
CA GLY A 372 -15.65 -5.08 11.18
C GLY A 372 -15.53 -6.01 9.96
N LYS A 373 -14.37 -5.99 9.29
CA LYS A 373 -14.08 -6.85 8.14
C LYS A 373 -14.29 -8.33 8.48
N ALA A 374 -13.93 -8.74 9.70
CA ALA A 374 -14.18 -10.09 10.21
C ALA A 374 -15.64 -10.50 10.14
N ALA A 375 -16.53 -9.67 10.68
CA ALA A 375 -17.96 -9.94 10.71
C ALA A 375 -18.57 -10.04 9.30
N VAL A 376 -18.13 -9.18 8.38
CA VAL A 376 -18.61 -9.21 6.98
C VAL A 376 -18.15 -10.45 6.25
N VAL A 377 -16.87 -10.82 6.38
CA VAL A 377 -16.32 -12.02 5.71
C VAL A 377 -16.98 -13.29 6.24
N GLU A 378 -17.22 -13.39 7.55
CA GLU A 378 -17.94 -14.51 8.15
C GLU A 378 -19.39 -14.58 7.67
N ALA A 379 -20.12 -13.46 7.70
CA ALA A 379 -21.50 -13.40 7.21
C ALA A 379 -21.59 -13.79 5.72
N ASN A 380 -20.67 -13.31 4.88
CA ASN A 380 -20.62 -13.64 3.46
C ASN A 380 -20.34 -15.14 3.24
N SER A 381 -19.41 -15.73 3.99
CA SER A 381 -19.12 -17.18 3.92
C SER A 381 -20.34 -18.03 4.30
N ILE A 382 -21.07 -17.60 5.33
CA ILE A 382 -22.32 -18.27 5.74
C ILE A 382 -23.40 -18.16 4.64
N LEU A 383 -23.57 -16.98 4.04
CA LEU A 383 -24.54 -16.78 2.95
C LEU A 383 -24.17 -17.56 1.69
N GLU A 384 -22.88 -17.58 1.32
CA GLU A 384 -22.37 -18.35 0.19
C GLU A 384 -22.62 -19.85 0.38
N SER A 385 -22.45 -20.37 1.61
CA SER A 385 -22.78 -21.76 1.95
C SER A 385 -24.28 -22.09 1.81
N GLN A 386 -25.14 -21.08 1.90
CA GLN A 386 -26.59 -21.18 1.67
C GLN A 386 -26.97 -20.94 0.19
N GLY A 387 -26.00 -20.65 -0.67
CA GLY A 387 -26.19 -20.40 -2.10
C GLY A 387 -26.85 -19.05 -2.41
N LYS A 388 -26.67 -18.06 -1.54
CA LYS A 388 -27.21 -16.71 -1.66
C LYS A 388 -26.17 -15.70 -2.07
#